data_AF-A0A7X6HFR7-F1
#
_entry.id   AF-A0A7X6HFR7-F1
#
_cell.length_a   1.000
_cell.length_b   1.000
_cell.length_c   1.000
_cell.angle_alpha   90.00
_cell.angle_beta   90.00
_cell.angle_gamma   90.00
#
_symmetry.space_group_name_H-M   'P 1'
#
loop_
_entity.id
_entity.type
_entity.pdbx_description
1 polymer ?
#
loop_
_entity_poly.entity_id
_entity_poly.type
_entity_poly.pdbx_seq_one_letter_code
_entity_poly.pdbx_strand_id
1 'polypeptide(L)' 'MAAGEQALGRVRAGWQGFVWYVKAVLGEDAYQVYLDHHRRVHPGTEPMSEREFWRDKMDRQDRNPQGRCC' A
#
# COMPACT_ATOMS: atom_id res chain seq x y z
N MET A 1 9.05 -24.42 29.60
CA MET A 1 8.13 -24.18 28.47
C MET A 1 8.07 -22.71 28.01
N ALA A 2 9.01 -21.82 28.40
CA ALA A 2 8.99 -20.39 28.05
C ALA A 2 9.64 -20.04 26.69
N ALA A 3 10.29 -21.00 26.02
CA ALA A 3 10.94 -20.76 24.72
C ALA A 3 9.94 -20.68 23.54
N GLY A 4 8.83 -21.42 23.63
CA GLY A 4 7.80 -21.43 22.59
C GLY A 4 7.03 -20.11 22.48
N GLU A 5 6.71 -19.48 23.61
CA GLU A 5 5.98 -18.21 23.66
C GLU A 5 6.82 -17.04 23.09
N GLN A 6 8.13 -17.05 23.34
CA GLN A 6 9.05 -16.05 22.79
C GLN A 6 9.31 -16.25 21.29
N ALA A 7 9.34 -17.49 20.82
CA ALA A 7 9.41 -17.80 19.40
C ALA A 7 8.13 -17.33 18.67
N LEU A 8 6.96 -17.58 19.25
CA LEU A 8 5.67 -17.09 18.73
C LEU A 8 5.60 -15.56 18.68
N GLY A 9 6.11 -14.85 19.69
CA GLY A 9 6.19 -13.38 19.68
C GLY A 9 7.08 -12.83 18.58
N ARG A 10 8.25 -13.43 18.34
CA ARG A 10 9.17 -13.03 17.26
C ARG A 10 8.62 -13.37 15.88
N VAL A 11 8.00 -14.53 15.72
CA VAL A 11 7.32 -14.94 14.48
C VAL A 11 6.16 -13.98 14.18
N ARG A 12 5.38 -13.58 15.19
CA ARG A 12 4.29 -12.61 15.03
C ARG A 12 4.81 -11.23 14.63
N ALA A 13 5.90 -10.75 15.24
CA ALA A 13 6.51 -9.48 14.88
C ALA A 13 7.06 -9.50 13.44
N GLY A 14 7.74 -10.58 13.04
CA GLY A 14 8.20 -10.79 11.67
C GLY A 14 7.06 -10.89 10.67
N TRP A 15 5.97 -11.58 11.02
CA TRP A 15 4.78 -11.72 10.19
C TRP A 15 4.05 -10.38 9.99
N GLN A 16 3.95 -9.55 11.04
CA GLN A 16 3.36 -8.21 10.92
C GLN A 16 4.20 -7.30 10.00
N GLY A 17 5.52 -7.35 10.09
CA GLY A 17 6.42 -6.63 9.19
C GLY A 17 6.32 -7.12 7.74
N PHE A 18 6.21 -8.44 7.55
CA PHE A 18 6.01 -9.05 6.24
C PHE A 18 4.67 -8.68 5.62
N VAL A 19 3.56 -8.75 6.38
CA VAL A 19 2.24 -8.31 5.91
C VAL A 19 2.22 -6.82 5.58
N TRP A 20 2.86 -5.97 6.40
CA TRP A 20 3.01 -4.56 6.07
C TRP A 20 3.81 -4.34 4.79
N TYR A 21 4.92 -5.07 4.62
CA TYR A 21 5.76 -4.99 3.43
C TYR A 21 5.02 -5.49 2.17
N VAL A 22 4.33 -6.61 2.26
CA VAL A 22 3.47 -7.17 1.20
C VAL A 22 2.35 -6.18 0.85
N LYS A 23 1.68 -5.57 1.84
CA LYS A 23 0.69 -4.51 1.59
C LYS A 23 1.28 -3.28 0.91
N ALA A 24 2.49 -2.89 1.30
CA ALA A 24 3.22 -1.78 0.70
C ALA A 24 3.69 -2.08 -0.73
N VAL A 25 4.11 -3.32 -1.01
CA VAL A 25 4.72 -3.75 -2.28
C VAL A 25 3.69 -4.21 -3.30
N LEU A 26 2.69 -4.98 -2.90
CA LEU A 26 1.67 -5.52 -3.82
C LEU A 26 0.59 -4.51 -4.19
N GLY A 27 0.47 -3.39 -3.47
CA GLY A 27 -0.50 -2.34 -3.82
C GLY A 27 -1.96 -2.81 -3.74
N GLU A 28 -2.22 -3.91 -3.04
CA GLU A 28 -3.56 -4.40 -2.66
C GLU A 28 -4.35 -3.32 -1.91
N ASP A 29 -3.65 -2.50 -1.13
CA ASP A 29 -4.20 -1.40 -0.35
C ASP A 29 -3.79 -0.03 -0.90
N ALA A 30 -3.47 0.07 -2.20
CA ALA A 30 -3.02 1.32 -2.82
C ALA A 30 -3.97 2.49 -2.54
N TYR A 31 -5.28 2.21 -2.45
CA TYR A 31 -6.28 3.20 -2.07
C TYR A 31 -6.23 3.58 -0.58
N GLN A 32 -6.07 2.63 0.35
CA GLN A 32 -5.92 2.96 1.78
C GLN A 32 -4.61 3.71 2.06
N VAL A 33 -3.52 3.33 1.40
CA VAL A 33 -2.25 4.06 1.46
C VAL A 33 -2.42 5.48 0.92
N TYR A 34 -3.16 5.65 -0.18
CA TYR A 34 -3.53 6.96 -0.70
C TYR A 34 -4.35 7.77 0.32
N LEU A 35 -5.35 7.17 0.98
CA LEU A 35 -6.16 7.85 1.98
C LEU A 35 -5.36 8.28 3.22
N ASP A 36 -4.48 7.42 3.72
CA ASP A 36 -3.59 7.76 4.85
C ASP A 36 -2.60 8.87 4.46
N HIS A 37 -2.00 8.78 3.29
CA HIS A 37 -1.13 9.83 2.75
C HIS A 37 -1.89 11.14 2.55
N HIS A 38 -3.08 11.09 1.96
CA HIS A 38 -3.94 12.24 1.71
C HIS A 38 -4.37 12.92 3.02
N ARG A 39 -4.71 12.13 4.04
CA ARG A 39 -5.02 12.65 5.39
C ARG A 39 -3.82 13.35 6.04
N ARG A 40 -2.60 12.87 5.79
CA ARG A 40 -1.37 13.45 6.34
C ARG A 40 -0.91 14.71 5.60
N VAL A 41 -1.04 14.73 4.27
CA VAL A 41 -0.50 15.81 3.42
C VAL A 41 -1.54 16.87 3.07
N HIS A 42 -2.82 16.49 2.98
CA HIS A 42 -3.94 17.37 2.67
C HIS A 42 -5.04 17.25 3.75
N PRO A 43 -4.76 17.64 5.01
CA PRO A 43 -5.80 17.71 6.02
C PRO A 43 -6.86 18.74 5.62
N GLY A 44 -8.05 18.29 5.27
CA GLY A 44 -9.20 19.15 4.93
C GLY A 44 -9.64 19.13 3.46
N THR A 45 -8.98 18.37 2.59
CA THR A 45 -9.47 18.11 1.23
C THR A 45 -10.21 16.76 1.20
N GLU A 46 -11.28 16.66 0.41
CA GLU A 46 -11.97 15.38 0.20
C GLU A 46 -11.09 14.47 -0.68
N PRO A 47 -10.71 13.27 -0.23
CA PRO A 47 -9.95 12.35 -1.05
C PRO A 47 -10.79 11.90 -2.25
N MET A 48 -10.15 11.76 -3.41
CA MET A 48 -10.71 11.07 -4.59
C MET A 48 -11.34 9.73 -4.23
N SER A 49 -12.43 9.37 -4.91
CA SER A 49 -13.06 8.07 -4.75
C SER A 49 -12.17 6.93 -5.28
N GLU A 50 -12.41 5.70 -4.80
CA GLU A 50 -11.63 4.52 -5.18
C GLU A 50 -11.58 4.33 -6.71
N ARG A 51 -12.72 4.50 -7.38
CA ARG A 51 -12.82 4.39 -8.84
C ARG A 51 -12.00 5.46 -9.57
N GLU A 52 -11.99 6.69 -9.06
CA GLU A 52 -11.20 7.79 -9.64
C GLU A 52 -9.72 7.55 -9.44
N PHE A 53 -9.32 7.06 -8.27
CA PHE A 53 -7.93 6.68 -7.98
C PHE A 53 -7.44 5.60 -8.96
N TRP A 54 -8.21 4.53 -9.18
CA TRP A 54 -7.85 3.48 -10.13
C TRP A 54 -7.82 3.97 -11.58
N ARG A 55 -8.80 4.81 -11.98
CA ARG A 55 -8.82 5.42 -13.31
C ARG A 55 -7.58 6.28 -13.54
N ASP A 56 -7.26 7.18 -12.62
CA ASP A 56 -6.11 8.08 -12.69
C ASP A 56 -4.78 7.31 -12.65
N LYS A 57 -4.70 6.22 -11.87
CA LYS A 57 -3.56 5.30 -11.88
C LYS A 57 -3.38 4.63 -13.24
N MET A 58 -4.43 4.06 -13.81
CA MET A 58 -4.37 3.44 -15.14
C MET A 58 -4.05 4.46 -16.23
N ASP A 59 -4.65 5.64 -16.17
CA ASP A 59 -4.43 6.72 -17.12
C ASP A 59 -2.98 7.26 -17.04
N ARG A 60 -2.37 7.31 -15.86
CA ARG A 60 -0.91 7.56 -15.73
C ARG A 60 -0.06 6.43 -16.32
N GLN A 61 -0.48 5.17 -16.20
CA GLN A 61 0.23 4.04 -16.80
C GLN A 61 0.09 4.02 -18.33
N ASP A 62 -1.08 4.40 -18.84
CA ASP A 62 -1.37 4.51 -20.27
C ASP A 62 -0.63 5.70 -20.91
N ARG A 63 -0.66 6.88 -20.25
CA ARG A 63 0.03 8.09 -20.69
C ARG A 63 1.55 8.04 -20.52
N ASN A 64 2.09 7.11 -19.74
CA ASN A 64 3.53 6.96 -19.56
C ASN A 64 4.00 5.53 -19.90
N PRO A 65 3.92 5.13 -21.19
CA PRO A 65 4.27 3.79 -21.66
C PRO A 65 5.78 3.63 -21.76
N GLN A 66 6.54 3.85 -20.68
CA GLN A 66 8.01 3.81 -20.63
C GLN A 66 8.63 2.41 -20.91
N GLY A 67 7.87 1.50 -21.52
CA GLY A 67 8.31 0.17 -21.93
C GLY A 67 8.03 -0.17 -23.40
N ARG A 68 7.53 0.75 -24.23
CA ARG A 68 7.48 0.55 -25.69
C ARG A 68 8.61 1.34 -26.36
N CYS A 69 9.82 0.89 -26.10
CA CYS A 69 10.92 1.06 -27.04
C CYS A 69 10.49 0.35 -28.34
N CYS A 70 10.06 1.16 -29.31
CA CYS A 70 10.30 0.85 -30.72
C CYS A 70 11.81 0.93 -30.98
#